data_AF-D2QQS6-F1
#
_entry.id   AF-D2QQS6-F1
#
_cell.length_a   1.000
_cell.length_b   1.000
_cell.length_c   1.000
_cell.angle_alpha   90.00
_cell.angle_beta   90.00
_cell.angle_gamma   90.00
#
_symmetry.space_group_name_H-M   'P 1'
#
loop_
_entity.id
_entity.type
_entity.pdbx_description
1 polymer ?
#
loop_
_entity_poly.entity_id
_entity_poly.type
_entity_poly.pdbx_seq_one_letter_code
_entity_poly.pdbx_strand_id
1 'polypeptide(L)'
;MFGLDPFSQPVAIIEIVLLLMLAAFIGWLVGRMVLSGRVNALRSSIAESRAELERCQQAKLTGSPSAPAMPEPLPDTQPAFVHADPLLPALTNDSTPELIDADSTESLVSSSANVLIPQIPSVVPPVIPAIDVRLDNSEAAVLSRIAARASEVNFDRIGRATATEADDLKDIVGIGPFLERKLHSLGIYTFRQVANFTKEDIDKVNELIEFFPGRIERDEWVKQAKAFYERKSSPTS
;
A
#
# COMPACT_ATOMS: atom_id res chain seq x y z
N MET A 1 43.72 28.09 27.89
CA MET A 1 42.57 27.75 28.75
C MET A 1 41.60 28.91 28.68
N PHE A 2 40.56 28.80 27.86
CA PHE A 2 39.53 29.84 27.75
C PHE A 2 38.64 29.73 28.98
N GLY A 3 38.68 30.73 29.86
CA GLY A 3 37.76 30.86 30.98
C GLY A 3 36.39 31.23 30.43
N LEU A 4 35.60 30.24 30.06
CA LEU A 4 34.20 30.43 29.72
C LEU A 4 33.41 30.21 31.00
N ASP A 5 33.03 31.30 31.67
CA ASP A 5 32.10 31.24 32.79
C ASP A 5 30.77 30.63 32.28
N PRO A 6 30.39 29.42 32.75
CA PRO A 6 29.25 28.67 32.22
C PRO A 6 27.89 29.33 32.52
N PHE A 7 27.89 30.38 33.35
CA PHE A 7 26.69 31.14 33.73
C PHE A 7 26.66 32.55 33.12
N SER A 8 27.63 32.91 32.27
CA SER A 8 27.60 34.21 31.61
C SER A 8 26.62 34.20 30.43
N GLN A 9 25.70 35.18 30.41
CA GLN A 9 24.71 35.33 29.34
C GLN A 9 25.30 35.26 27.91
N PRO A 10 26.46 35.89 27.58
CA PRO A 10 27.01 35.79 26.23
C PRO A 10 27.50 34.38 25.86
N VAL A 11 28.03 33.60 26.82
CA VAL A 11 28.50 32.22 26.57
C VAL A 11 27.32 31.31 26.29
N ALA A 12 26.25 31.42 27.08
CA ALA A 12 25.02 30.65 26.86
C ALA A 12 24.38 30.94 25.49
N ILE A 13 24.38 32.21 25.05
CA ILE A 13 23.88 32.59 23.72
C ILE A 13 24.72 31.94 22.61
N ILE A 14 26.04 31.97 22.73
CA ILE A 14 26.93 31.36 21.72
C ILE A 14 26.72 29.85 21.66
N GLU A 15 26.58 29.17 22.80
CA GLU A 15 26.33 27.73 22.85
C GLU A 15 25.01 27.34 22.19
N ILE A 16 23.92 28.07 22.48
CA ILE A 16 22.61 27.84 21.84
C ILE A 16 22.71 28.03 20.33
N VAL A 17 23.36 29.11 19.88
CA VAL A 17 23.53 29.38 18.45
C VAL A 17 24.36 28.26 17.78
N LEU A 18 25.40 27.76 18.44
CA LEU A 18 26.21 26.65 17.95
C LEU A 18 25.35 25.38 17.81
N LEU A 19 24.54 25.04 18.82
CA LEU A 19 23.65 23.89 18.77
C LEU A 19 22.60 24.01 17.66
N LEU A 20 22.02 25.18 17.47
CA LEU A 20 21.06 25.42 16.39
C LEU A 20 21.70 25.29 15.00
N MET A 21 22.91 25.83 14.83
CA MET A 21 23.68 25.70 13.59
C MET A 21 24.06 24.25 13.31
N LEU A 22 24.47 23.49 14.32
CA LEU A 22 24.78 22.06 14.21
C LEU A 22 23.53 21.27 13.79
N ALA A 23 22.39 21.49 14.43
CA ALA A 23 21.13 20.83 14.09
C ALA A 23 20.70 21.15 12.65
N ALA A 24 20.78 22.41 12.24
CA ALA A 24 20.50 22.83 10.87
C ALA A 24 21.47 22.19 9.87
N PHE A 25 22.76 22.10 10.20
CA PHE A 25 23.76 21.48 9.35
C PHE A 25 23.54 19.98 9.19
N ILE A 26 23.21 19.26 10.27
CA ILE A 26 22.89 17.83 10.21
C ILE A 26 21.63 17.61 9.36
N GLY A 27 20.58 18.42 9.57
CA GLY A 27 19.36 18.36 8.76
C GLY A 27 19.63 18.59 7.28
N TRP A 28 20.44 19.61 6.95
CA TRP A 28 20.87 19.90 5.58
C TRP A 28 21.70 18.75 4.99
N LEU A 29 22.63 18.18 5.76
CA LEU A 29 23.51 17.09 5.32
C LEU A 29 22.70 15.82 5.01
N VAL A 30 21.77 15.43 5.88
CA VAL A 30 20.90 14.27 5.67
C VAL A 30 19.97 14.49 4.48
N GLY A 31 19.34 15.66 4.38
CA GLY A 31 18.49 16.01 3.24
C GLY A 31 19.27 15.98 1.92
N ARG A 32 20.48 16.53 1.92
CA ARG A 32 21.39 16.50 0.77
C ARG A 32 21.83 15.08 0.42
N MET A 33 22.11 14.22 1.40
CA MET A 33 22.53 12.84 1.17
C MET A 33 21.41 12.01 0.52
N VAL A 34 20.17 12.12 1.01
CA VAL A 34 19.00 11.43 0.42
C VAL A 34 18.72 11.92 -1.00
N LEU A 35 18.76 13.23 -1.23
CA LEU A 35 18.54 13.80 -2.56
C LEU A 35 19.66 13.39 -3.54
N SER A 36 20.92 13.38 -3.07
CA SER A 36 22.07 12.96 -3.88
C SER A 36 22.00 11.48 -4.27
N GLY A 37 21.49 10.60 -3.40
CA GLY A 37 21.27 9.18 -3.73
C GLY A 37 20.30 9.00 -4.89
N ARG A 38 19.16 9.71 -4.89
CA ARG A 38 18.18 9.68 -5.99
C ARG A 38 18.76 10.24 -7.29
N VAL A 39 19.54 11.31 -7.21
CA VAL A 39 20.21 11.89 -8.39
C VAL A 39 21.24 10.93 -8.97
N ASN A 40 22.00 10.21 -8.14
CA ASN A 40 22.98 9.23 -8.61
C ASN A 40 22.30 8.03 -9.31
N ALA A 41 21.18 7.54 -8.77
CA ALA A 41 20.40 6.48 -9.40
C ALA A 41 19.79 6.90 -10.76
N LEU A 42 19.35 8.16 -10.88
CA LEU A 42 18.86 8.69 -12.15
C LEU A 42 19.99 8.91 -13.17
N ARG A 43 21.21 9.21 -12.70
CA ARG A 43 22.39 9.32 -13.57
C ARG A 43 22.83 7.97 -14.12
N SER A 44 22.74 6.90 -13.34
CA SER A 44 23.10 5.55 -13.80
C SER A 44 22.15 5.06 -14.90
N SER A 45 20.83 5.30 -14.77
CA SER A 45 19.88 4.92 -15.82
C SER A 45 20.09 5.70 -17.13
N ILE A 46 20.40 7.00 -17.03
CA ILE A 46 20.76 7.80 -18.22
C ILE A 46 22.04 7.29 -18.89
N ALA A 47 23.04 6.90 -18.09
CA ALA A 47 24.29 6.34 -18.62
C ALA A 47 24.07 4.99 -19.33
N GLU A 48 23.20 4.14 -18.77
CA GLU A 48 22.83 2.85 -19.35
C GLU A 48 22.11 3.02 -20.70
N SER A 49 21.08 3.87 -20.77
CA SER A 49 20.37 4.14 -22.03
C SER A 49 21.28 4.74 -23.11
N ARG A 50 22.25 5.58 -22.73
CA ARG A 50 23.25 6.09 -23.69
C ARG A 50 24.15 4.97 -24.23
N ALA A 51 24.58 4.06 -23.38
CA ALA A 51 25.40 2.91 -23.79
C ALA A 51 24.63 1.96 -24.73
N GLU A 52 23.33 1.75 -24.51
CA GLU A 52 22.48 0.97 -25.42
C GLU A 52 22.35 1.61 -26.81
N LEU A 53 22.17 2.93 -26.88
CA LEU A 53 22.13 3.66 -28.14
C LEU A 53 23.44 3.56 -28.91
N GLU A 54 24.59 3.67 -28.23
CA GLU A 54 25.90 3.51 -28.87
C GLU A 54 26.08 2.10 -29.42
N ARG A 55 25.67 1.05 -28.69
CA ARG A 55 25.70 -0.34 -29.19
C ARG A 55 24.82 -0.52 -30.44
N CYS A 56 23.61 0.03 -30.43
CA CYS A 56 22.70 -0.02 -31.57
C CYS A 56 23.22 0.77 -32.77
N GLN A 57 23.81 1.94 -32.55
CA GLN A 57 24.46 2.71 -33.61
C GLN A 57 25.66 1.97 -34.18
N GLN A 58 26.49 1.37 -33.32
CA GLN A 58 27.67 0.63 -33.75
C GLN A 58 27.29 -0.64 -34.52
N ALA A 59 26.27 -1.38 -34.08
CA ALA A 59 25.70 -2.51 -34.83
C ALA A 59 25.13 -2.10 -36.20
N LYS A 60 24.59 -0.87 -36.31
CA LYS A 60 24.10 -0.31 -37.57
C LYS A 60 25.25 0.11 -38.50
N LEU A 61 26.37 0.60 -37.96
CA LEU A 61 27.56 0.97 -38.72
C LEU A 61 28.40 -0.24 -39.16
N THR A 62 28.41 -1.34 -38.40
CA THR A 62 29.13 -2.57 -38.74
C THR A 62 28.39 -3.50 -39.71
N GLY A 63 27.17 -3.14 -40.14
CA GLY A 63 26.47 -3.77 -41.25
C GLY A 63 26.21 -5.27 -41.08
N SER A 64 25.23 -5.66 -40.25
CA SER A 64 24.75 -7.05 -40.20
C SER A 64 23.46 -7.22 -41.03
N PRO A 65 23.48 -7.96 -42.15
CA PRO A 65 22.28 -8.37 -42.86
C PRO A 65 21.79 -9.69 -42.29
N SER A 66 20.59 -9.73 -41.74
CA SER A 66 19.93 -11.02 -41.48
C SER A 66 18.47 -10.97 -41.88
N ALA A 67 18.24 -11.28 -43.15
CA ALA A 67 17.11 -12.07 -43.60
C ALA A 67 17.60 -13.02 -44.70
N PRO A 68 17.37 -14.34 -44.56
CA PRO A 68 16.97 -15.11 -45.73
C PRO A 68 15.86 -16.13 -45.43
N ALA A 69 14.78 -15.98 -46.21
CA ALA A 69 13.99 -16.98 -46.94
C ALA A 69 13.74 -18.41 -46.38
N MET A 70 12.44 -18.70 -46.27
CA MET A 70 11.67 -19.93 -46.58
C MET A 70 12.35 -20.99 -47.48
N PRO A 71 12.14 -22.28 -47.17
CA PRO A 71 11.54 -23.22 -48.14
C PRO A 71 10.52 -24.23 -47.53
N GLU A 72 9.48 -24.57 -48.31
CA GLU A 72 8.58 -25.76 -48.20
C GLU A 72 8.91 -26.68 -49.42
N PRO A 73 8.75 -28.03 -49.50
CA PRO A 73 7.99 -29.04 -48.69
C PRO A 73 8.72 -30.41 -48.36
N LEU A 74 8.01 -31.27 -47.60
CA LEU A 74 8.14 -32.69 -47.09
C LEU A 74 8.91 -33.76 -47.95
N PRO A 75 9.31 -34.99 -47.45
CA PRO A 75 8.65 -35.88 -46.45
C PRO A 75 9.54 -36.74 -45.48
N ASP A 76 8.86 -37.51 -44.60
CA ASP A 76 9.28 -38.69 -43.81
C ASP A 76 10.39 -38.50 -42.74
N THR A 77 10.25 -38.90 -41.47
CA THR A 77 9.72 -40.16 -40.91
C THR A 77 9.24 -39.93 -39.46
N GLN A 78 8.06 -40.46 -39.15
CA GLN A 78 7.52 -40.58 -37.78
C GLN A 78 8.34 -41.57 -36.94
N PRO A 79 8.23 -41.52 -35.60
CA PRO A 79 7.72 -42.74 -34.98
C PRO A 79 6.49 -42.51 -34.11
N ALA A 80 5.50 -43.36 -34.40
CA ALA A 80 4.67 -44.09 -33.46
C ALA A 80 3.86 -43.29 -32.43
N PHE A 81 2.63 -43.01 -32.85
CA PHE A 81 1.42 -43.18 -32.05
C PHE A 81 1.49 -44.35 -31.06
N VAL A 82 1.06 -44.10 -29.82
CA VAL A 82 0.01 -44.88 -29.10
C VAL A 82 -0.73 -43.86 -28.21
N HIS A 83 -1.91 -43.35 -28.59
CA HIS A 83 -3.25 -43.84 -28.19
C HIS A 83 -3.38 -44.09 -26.67
N ALA A 84 -4.40 -43.64 -25.94
CA ALA A 84 -5.67 -43.01 -26.27
C ALA A 84 -6.27 -42.42 -24.96
N ASP A 85 -7.10 -41.38 -25.09
CA ASP A 85 -8.28 -41.16 -24.21
C ASP A 85 -9.18 -42.41 -24.33
N PRO A 86 -9.97 -42.88 -23.33
CA PRO A 86 -11.01 -42.06 -22.72
C PRO A 86 -11.35 -42.39 -21.24
N LEU A 87 -12.12 -41.51 -20.59
CA LEU A 87 -13.38 -41.81 -19.89
C LEU A 87 -13.58 -40.91 -18.66
N LEU A 88 -14.48 -39.94 -18.84
CA LEU A 88 -15.36 -39.43 -17.77
C LEU A 88 -16.14 -40.60 -17.14
N PRO A 89 -16.60 -40.42 -15.89
CA PRO A 89 -18.03 -40.22 -15.73
C PRO A 89 -18.39 -39.05 -14.81
N ALA A 90 -19.40 -38.32 -15.26
CA ALA A 90 -20.25 -37.49 -14.42
C ALA A 90 -20.87 -38.31 -13.28
N LEU A 91 -20.91 -37.74 -12.07
CA LEU A 91 -22.00 -37.99 -11.13
C LEU A 91 -22.45 -36.66 -10.51
N THR A 92 -23.67 -36.34 -10.89
CA THR A 92 -24.58 -35.35 -10.35
C THR A 92 -25.05 -35.78 -8.96
N ASN A 93 -24.95 -34.90 -7.97
CA ASN A 93 -25.68 -35.06 -6.71
C ASN A 93 -26.17 -33.67 -6.26
N ASP A 94 -27.23 -33.24 -6.94
CA ASP A 94 -28.25 -32.35 -6.40
C ASP A 94 -28.91 -33.02 -5.18
N SER A 95 -29.03 -32.28 -4.07
CA SER A 95 -30.02 -32.48 -2.99
C SER A 95 -29.88 -31.37 -1.93
N THR A 96 -30.59 -30.26 -2.14
CA THR A 96 -31.32 -29.51 -1.08
C THR A 96 -32.76 -30.06 -1.13
N PRO A 97 -33.52 -30.33 -0.03
CA PRO A 97 -33.83 -29.47 1.13
C PRO A 97 -33.81 -30.24 2.48
N GLU A 98 -33.92 -29.64 3.68
CA GLU A 98 -35.14 -29.24 4.43
C GLU A 98 -34.66 -29.10 5.91
N LEU A 99 -34.76 -27.99 6.65
CA LEU A 99 -35.91 -27.29 7.24
C LEU A 99 -36.62 -28.03 8.39
N ILE A 100 -36.13 -27.88 9.63
CA ILE A 100 -36.81 -28.10 10.93
C ILE A 100 -35.83 -27.63 12.03
N ASP A 101 -36.11 -26.89 13.10
CA ASP A 101 -37.26 -26.27 13.77
C ASP A 101 -36.64 -25.09 14.58
N ALA A 102 -37.18 -23.86 14.60
CA ALA A 102 -38.30 -23.40 15.41
C ALA A 102 -38.19 -23.68 16.93
N ASP A 103 -38.30 -22.56 17.66
CA ASP A 103 -38.98 -22.41 18.95
C ASP A 103 -38.15 -22.35 20.24
N SER A 104 -38.01 -21.09 20.70
CA SER A 104 -38.47 -20.59 22.00
C SER A 104 -38.12 -21.36 23.27
N THR A 105 -37.51 -20.67 24.24
CA THR A 105 -38.28 -19.94 25.26
C THR A 105 -37.36 -19.36 26.32
N GLU A 106 -37.65 -18.11 26.64
CA GLU A 106 -37.21 -17.41 27.83
C GLU A 106 -37.53 -18.18 29.12
N SER A 107 -36.69 -18.04 30.14
CA SER A 107 -37.18 -18.02 31.52
C SER A 107 -36.24 -17.25 32.45
N LEU A 108 -36.62 -16.00 32.67
CA LEU A 108 -36.89 -15.38 33.97
C LEU A 108 -35.85 -15.51 35.11
N VAL A 109 -35.14 -14.39 35.30
CA VAL A 109 -34.96 -13.59 36.52
C VAL A 109 -34.90 -14.24 37.92
N SER A 110 -33.86 -13.77 38.63
CA SER A 110 -33.84 -13.30 40.03
C SER A 110 -33.39 -14.27 41.14
N SER A 111 -32.20 -14.02 41.70
CA SER A 111 -32.08 -13.85 43.16
C SER A 111 -30.71 -13.36 43.65
N SER A 112 -30.81 -12.37 44.53
CA SER A 112 -29.95 -12.03 45.67
C SER A 112 -28.55 -11.47 45.44
N ALA A 113 -28.49 -10.16 45.69
CA ALA A 113 -27.36 -9.45 46.23
C ALA A 113 -26.78 -10.16 47.46
N ASN A 114 -25.47 -10.36 47.47
CA ASN A 114 -24.70 -10.34 48.70
C ASN A 114 -23.35 -9.65 48.42
N VAL A 115 -23.26 -8.43 48.94
CA VAL A 115 -22.02 -7.67 49.07
C VAL A 115 -21.09 -8.42 50.00
N LEU A 116 -19.96 -8.89 49.49
CA LEU A 116 -18.77 -9.12 50.30
C LEU A 116 -17.54 -8.96 49.41
N ILE A 117 -16.86 -7.82 49.57
CA ILE A 117 -15.48 -7.63 49.14
C ILE A 117 -14.62 -8.49 50.07
N PRO A 118 -13.79 -9.41 49.52
CA PRO A 118 -12.40 -9.39 49.95
C PRO A 118 -11.39 -9.69 48.83
N GLN A 119 -10.38 -8.83 48.78
CA GLN A 119 -8.97 -9.11 48.44
C GLN A 119 -8.62 -9.38 46.98
N ILE A 120 -7.84 -8.45 46.43
CA ILE A 120 -7.14 -8.49 45.15
C ILE A 120 -5.97 -9.49 45.27
N PRO A 121 -5.96 -10.65 44.58
CA PRO A 121 -4.72 -11.38 44.37
C PRO A 121 -3.94 -10.68 43.26
N SER A 122 -2.68 -10.36 43.56
CA SER A 122 -1.71 -9.81 42.63
C SER A 122 -1.50 -10.79 41.47
N VAL A 123 -2.15 -10.54 40.33
CA VAL A 123 -1.93 -11.31 39.10
C VAL A 123 -0.63 -10.82 38.49
N VAL A 124 0.41 -11.65 38.64
CA VAL A 124 1.62 -11.58 37.83
C VAL A 124 1.20 -11.68 36.36
N PRO A 125 1.46 -10.67 35.51
CA PRO A 125 1.12 -10.78 34.11
C PRO A 125 1.92 -11.94 33.48
N PRO A 126 1.31 -12.78 32.64
CA PRO A 126 2.04 -13.82 31.93
C PRO A 126 3.10 -13.17 31.06
N VAL A 127 4.34 -13.66 31.17
CA VAL A 127 5.44 -13.36 30.26
C VAL A 127 5.00 -13.79 28.86
N ILE A 128 4.55 -12.83 28.06
CA ILE A 128 4.44 -13.00 26.62
C ILE A 128 5.89 -13.07 26.10
N PRO A 129 6.27 -14.12 25.35
CA PRO A 129 7.60 -14.18 24.76
C PRO A 129 7.77 -12.95 23.88
N ALA A 130 8.84 -12.19 24.14
CA ALA A 130 9.22 -11.02 23.35
C ALA A 130 9.53 -11.46 21.92
N ILE A 131 8.50 -11.48 21.07
CA ILE A 131 8.67 -11.37 19.63
C ILE A 131 9.24 -9.99 19.41
N ASP A 132 10.39 -9.94 18.75
CA ASP A 132 11.15 -8.74 18.43
C ASP A 132 10.27 -7.69 17.71
N VAL A 133 9.75 -6.71 18.45
CA VAL A 133 8.86 -5.61 17.98
C VAL A 133 9.63 -4.59 17.10
N ARG A 134 10.85 -4.89 16.64
CA ARG A 134 11.67 -3.91 15.89
C ARG A 134 11.60 -4.04 14.38
N LEU A 135 10.89 -5.04 13.84
CA LEU A 135 10.76 -5.29 12.40
C LEU A 135 9.30 -5.27 11.88
N ASP A 136 8.36 -4.68 12.62
CA ASP A 136 6.93 -4.72 12.29
C ASP A 136 6.41 -3.50 11.49
N ASN A 137 7.15 -2.39 11.50
CA ASN A 137 6.75 -1.13 10.85
C ASN A 137 7.50 -0.82 9.55
N SER A 138 8.12 -1.82 8.93
CA SER A 138 8.64 -1.63 7.57
C SER A 138 7.48 -1.26 6.63
N GLU A 139 7.72 -0.36 5.68
CA GLU A 139 6.68 0.07 4.75
C GLU A 139 5.99 -1.12 4.05
N ALA A 140 6.75 -2.14 3.65
CA ALA A 140 6.21 -3.36 3.07
C ALA A 140 5.30 -4.14 4.02
N ALA A 141 5.66 -4.23 5.31
CA ALA A 141 4.83 -4.89 6.32
C ALA A 141 3.51 -4.14 6.55
N VAL A 142 3.54 -2.80 6.56
CA VAL A 142 2.34 -1.96 6.67
C VAL A 142 1.44 -2.19 5.47
N LEU A 143 1.96 -2.10 4.24
CA LEU A 143 1.17 -2.31 3.03
C LEU A 143 0.57 -3.73 2.97
N SER A 144 1.33 -4.74 3.39
CA SER A 144 0.83 -6.13 3.43
C SER A 144 -0.32 -6.31 4.41
N ARG A 145 -0.27 -5.69 5.59
CA ARG A 145 -1.35 -5.76 6.58
C ARG A 145 -2.60 -5.04 6.07
N ILE A 146 -2.42 -3.88 5.45
CA ILE A 146 -3.51 -3.10 4.85
C ILE A 146 -4.18 -3.91 3.73
N ALA A 147 -3.38 -4.51 2.84
CA ALA A 147 -3.89 -5.34 1.75
C ALA A 147 -4.68 -6.57 2.25
N ALA A 148 -4.23 -7.20 3.34
CA ALA A 148 -4.96 -8.31 3.96
C ALA A 148 -6.35 -7.92 4.47
N ARG A 149 -6.57 -6.63 4.77
CA ARG A 149 -7.84 -6.05 5.23
C ARG A 149 -8.63 -5.35 4.11
N ALA A 150 -8.19 -5.43 2.85
CA ALA A 150 -8.84 -4.78 1.72
C ALA A 150 -10.33 -5.15 1.60
N SER A 151 -10.70 -6.40 1.88
CA SER A 151 -12.07 -6.90 1.81
C SER A 151 -13.05 -6.22 2.78
N GLU A 152 -12.57 -5.45 3.76
CA GLU A 152 -13.43 -4.71 4.69
C GLU A 152 -14.03 -3.43 4.08
N VAL A 153 -13.55 -2.99 2.90
CA VAL A 153 -14.08 -1.81 2.18
C VAL A 153 -15.30 -2.21 1.32
N ASN A 154 -16.34 -1.37 1.32
CA ASN A 154 -17.55 -1.63 0.54
C ASN A 154 -17.41 -1.23 -0.95
N PHE A 155 -16.75 -2.10 -1.73
CA PHE A 155 -16.52 -1.90 -3.17
C PHE A 155 -17.78 -1.92 -4.03
N ASP A 156 -18.87 -2.51 -3.56
CA ASP A 156 -20.13 -2.53 -4.31
C ASP A 156 -20.73 -1.13 -4.38
N ARG A 157 -20.44 -0.30 -3.37
CA ARG A 157 -20.89 1.09 -3.27
C ARG A 157 -19.90 2.09 -3.87
N ILE A 158 -18.61 2.01 -3.50
CA ILE A 158 -17.59 2.95 -4.02
C ILE A 158 -17.22 2.67 -5.49
N GLY A 159 -17.50 1.44 -5.95
CA GLY A 159 -17.15 0.95 -7.28
C GLY A 159 -15.82 0.19 -7.27
N ARG A 160 -15.67 -0.67 -8.27
CA ARG A 160 -14.44 -1.44 -8.51
C ARG A 160 -13.61 -0.77 -9.60
N ALA A 161 -12.30 -0.82 -9.42
CA ALA A 161 -11.33 -0.37 -10.41
C ALA A 161 -10.10 -1.27 -10.31
N THR A 162 -9.34 -1.32 -11.40
CA THR A 162 -8.09 -2.07 -11.47
C THR A 162 -6.89 -1.14 -11.57
N ALA A 163 -5.69 -1.66 -11.34
CA ALA A 163 -4.46 -0.86 -11.42
C ALA A 163 -4.22 -0.24 -12.81
N THR A 164 -4.81 -0.79 -13.88
CA THR A 164 -4.73 -0.24 -15.24
C THR A 164 -5.56 1.04 -15.42
N GLU A 165 -6.55 1.26 -14.57
CA GLU A 165 -7.42 2.44 -14.61
C GLU A 165 -6.99 3.49 -13.58
N ALA A 166 -5.89 3.25 -12.87
CA ALA A 166 -5.46 4.06 -11.74
C ALA A 166 -5.25 5.53 -12.12
N ASP A 167 -5.83 6.39 -11.31
CA ASP A 167 -5.62 7.83 -11.33
C ASP A 167 -4.42 8.21 -10.45
N ASP A 168 -3.87 9.40 -10.66
CA ASP A 168 -2.87 9.96 -9.75
C ASP A 168 -3.57 10.52 -8.50
N LEU A 169 -3.76 9.70 -7.47
CA LEU A 169 -4.46 10.12 -6.25
C LEU A 169 -3.71 11.21 -5.48
N LYS A 170 -2.41 11.43 -5.76
CA LYS A 170 -1.62 12.49 -5.10
C LYS A 170 -2.04 13.89 -5.55
N ASP A 171 -2.84 14.01 -6.61
CA ASP A 171 -3.46 15.28 -7.00
C ASP A 171 -4.43 15.81 -5.93
N ILE A 172 -5.00 14.93 -5.10
CA ILE A 172 -5.83 15.32 -3.95
C ILE A 172 -4.93 15.81 -2.82
N VAL A 173 -5.18 17.03 -2.35
CA VAL A 173 -4.43 17.62 -1.23
C VAL A 173 -4.57 16.74 0.01
N GLY A 174 -3.44 16.37 0.61
CA GLY A 174 -3.36 15.49 1.78
C GLY A 174 -3.03 14.03 1.44
N ILE A 175 -3.09 13.64 0.17
CA ILE A 175 -2.62 12.32 -0.30
C ILE A 175 -1.16 12.42 -0.75
N GLY A 176 -0.27 11.87 0.07
CA GLY A 176 1.15 11.72 -0.30
C GLY A 176 1.43 10.40 -1.02
N PRO A 177 2.63 10.21 -1.61
CA PRO A 177 2.99 8.99 -2.34
C PRO A 177 2.83 7.71 -1.51
N PHE A 178 3.05 7.77 -0.20
CA PHE A 178 2.86 6.62 0.68
C PHE A 178 1.39 6.33 0.95
N LEU A 179 0.56 7.36 1.06
CA LEU A 179 -0.87 7.22 1.31
C LEU A 179 -1.60 6.68 0.07
N GLU A 180 -1.19 7.13 -1.11
CA GLU A 180 -1.60 6.54 -2.39
C GLU A 180 -1.30 5.04 -2.42
N ARG A 181 -0.09 4.60 -2.05
CA ARG A 181 0.26 3.17 -1.98
C ARG A 181 -0.62 2.40 -0.99
N LYS A 182 -0.98 2.99 0.15
CA LYS A 182 -1.92 2.39 1.11
C LYS A 182 -3.32 2.22 0.49
N LEU A 183 -3.83 3.24 -0.19
CA LEU A 183 -5.13 3.19 -0.88
C LEU A 183 -5.12 2.16 -2.02
N HIS A 184 -4.06 2.10 -2.80
CA HIS A 184 -3.87 1.09 -3.85
C HIS A 184 -3.83 -0.32 -3.26
N SER A 185 -3.19 -0.50 -2.10
CA SER A 185 -3.17 -1.78 -1.38
C SER A 185 -4.55 -2.21 -0.92
N LEU A 186 -5.45 -1.27 -0.63
CA LEU A 186 -6.86 -1.56 -0.38
C LEU A 186 -7.65 -1.88 -1.66
N GLY A 187 -7.17 -1.52 -2.84
CA GLY A 187 -7.92 -1.65 -4.10
C GLY A 187 -8.68 -0.39 -4.52
N ILE A 188 -8.34 0.76 -3.93
CA ILE A 188 -8.84 2.07 -4.32
C ILE A 188 -7.80 2.70 -5.25
N TYR A 189 -8.14 2.86 -6.52
CA TYR A 189 -7.21 3.32 -7.57
C TYR A 189 -7.66 4.60 -8.26
N THR A 190 -8.94 4.97 -8.19
CA THR A 190 -9.51 6.03 -9.04
C THR A 190 -10.13 7.17 -8.25
N PHE A 191 -10.17 8.37 -8.84
CA PHE A 191 -10.88 9.52 -8.26
C PHE A 191 -12.37 9.22 -8.10
N ARG A 192 -12.96 8.41 -9.00
CA ARG A 192 -14.36 7.98 -8.93
C ARG A 192 -14.68 7.27 -7.62
N GLN A 193 -13.80 6.35 -7.19
CA GLN A 193 -14.00 5.60 -5.95
C GLN A 193 -13.97 6.52 -4.73
N VAL A 194 -12.97 7.40 -4.65
CA VAL A 194 -12.82 8.36 -3.55
C VAL A 194 -13.97 9.39 -3.53
N ALA A 195 -14.43 9.84 -4.69
CA ALA A 195 -15.57 10.75 -4.84
C ALA A 195 -16.88 10.14 -4.35
N ASN A 196 -16.97 8.82 -4.31
CA ASN A 196 -18.14 8.10 -3.83
C ASN A 196 -18.09 7.81 -2.33
N PHE A 197 -17.06 8.17 -1.56
CA PHE A 197 -17.02 7.83 -0.13
C PHE A 197 -18.18 8.47 0.66
N THR A 198 -18.82 7.68 1.52
CA THR A 198 -19.73 8.16 2.56
C THR A 198 -18.94 8.33 3.85
N LYS A 199 -19.59 8.85 4.90
CA LYS A 199 -18.96 9.00 6.21
C LYS A 199 -18.46 7.67 6.76
N GLU A 200 -19.26 6.61 6.60
CA GLU A 200 -18.91 5.27 7.07
C GLU A 200 -17.68 4.72 6.34
N ASP A 201 -17.58 4.93 5.02
CA ASP A 201 -16.41 4.51 4.25
C ASP A 201 -15.19 5.37 4.56
N ILE A 202 -15.35 6.67 4.84
CA ILE A 202 -14.26 7.52 5.30
C ILE A 202 -13.70 6.98 6.63
N ASP A 203 -14.56 6.70 7.60
CA ASP A 203 -14.16 6.18 8.90
C ASP A 203 -13.47 4.82 8.74
N LYS A 204 -14.03 3.95 7.90
CA LYS A 204 -13.48 2.62 7.64
C LYS A 204 -12.13 2.68 6.92
N VAL A 205 -12.03 3.44 5.85
CA VAL A 205 -10.77 3.62 5.11
C VAL A 205 -9.73 4.27 6.01
N ASN A 206 -10.08 5.25 6.83
CA ASN A 206 -9.17 5.89 7.79
C ASN A 206 -8.59 4.88 8.80
N GLU A 207 -9.43 4.00 9.35
CA GLU A 207 -8.99 2.89 10.22
C GLU A 207 -8.02 1.97 9.48
N LEU A 208 -8.40 1.54 8.27
CA LEU A 208 -7.66 0.56 7.49
C LEU A 208 -6.29 1.08 7.03
N ILE A 209 -6.19 2.34 6.62
CA ILE A 209 -4.90 2.92 6.19
C ILE A 209 -4.05 3.40 7.38
N GLU A 210 -4.46 3.14 8.62
CA GLU A 210 -3.77 3.54 9.85
C GLU A 210 -3.43 5.06 9.84
N PHE A 211 -4.41 5.89 9.49
CA PHE A 211 -4.24 7.35 9.37
C PHE A 211 -4.94 8.12 10.48
N PHE A 212 -4.48 9.35 10.71
CA PHE A 212 -5.04 10.19 11.76
C PHE A 212 -6.51 10.51 11.45
N PRO A 213 -7.44 10.20 12.37
CA PRO A 213 -8.86 10.40 12.13
C PRO A 213 -9.18 11.86 11.80
N GLY A 214 -10.19 12.05 10.95
CA GLY A 214 -10.69 13.36 10.53
C GLY A 214 -9.86 14.07 9.46
N ARG A 215 -8.70 13.53 9.04
CA ARG A 215 -7.89 14.14 7.97
C ARG A 215 -8.60 14.10 6.61
N ILE A 216 -9.22 12.97 6.28
CA ILE A 216 -9.93 12.78 4.99
C ILE A 216 -11.07 13.81 4.83
N GLU A 217 -11.79 14.11 5.92
CA GLU A 217 -12.85 15.13 5.95
C GLU A 217 -12.28 16.56 5.95
N ARG A 218 -11.28 16.84 6.80
CA ARG A 218 -10.65 18.18 6.90
C ARG A 218 -10.02 18.62 5.59
N ASP A 219 -9.38 17.69 4.89
CA ASP A 219 -8.77 17.95 3.59
C ASP A 219 -9.78 17.78 2.44
N GLU A 220 -11.08 17.59 2.71
CA GLU A 220 -12.15 17.52 1.71
C GLU A 220 -11.87 16.54 0.55
N TRP A 221 -11.30 15.36 0.82
CA TRP A 221 -10.85 14.43 -0.23
C TRP A 221 -11.96 14.08 -1.22
N VAL A 222 -13.17 13.81 -0.74
CA VAL A 222 -14.34 13.44 -1.56
C VAL A 222 -14.69 14.55 -2.55
N LYS A 223 -14.70 15.80 -2.10
CA LYS A 223 -15.03 16.97 -2.92
C LYS A 223 -13.95 17.20 -3.98
N GLN A 224 -12.68 17.10 -3.62
CA GLN A 224 -11.58 17.21 -4.57
C GLN A 224 -11.61 16.10 -5.61
N ALA A 225 -11.77 14.84 -5.16
CA ALA A 225 -11.86 13.68 -6.04
C ALA A 225 -13.00 13.82 -7.06
N LYS A 226 -14.16 14.34 -6.63
CA LYS A 226 -15.27 14.63 -7.54
C LYS A 226 -14.87 15.66 -8.61
N ALA A 227 -14.20 16.74 -8.22
CA ALA A 227 -13.72 17.74 -9.18
C ALA A 227 -12.69 17.17 -10.17
N PHE A 228 -11.78 16.29 -9.72
CA PHE A 228 -10.83 15.60 -10.62
C PHE A 228 -11.55 14.63 -11.56
N TYR A 229 -12.51 13.86 -11.04
CA TYR A 229 -13.31 12.93 -11.82
C TYR A 229 -14.11 13.64 -12.91
N GLU A 230 -14.78 14.76 -12.60
CA GLU A 230 -15.56 15.55 -13.56
C GLU A 230 -14.68 16.14 -14.67
N ARG A 231 -13.47 16.61 -14.34
CA ARG A 231 -12.50 17.09 -15.33
C ARG A 231 -11.99 15.96 -16.23
N LYS A 232 -11.78 14.77 -15.68
CA LYS A 232 -11.39 13.58 -16.46
C LYS A 232 -12.51 13.09 -17.37
N SER A 233 -13.77 13.11 -16.90
CA SER A 233 -14.93 12.60 -17.64
C SER A 233 -15.46 13.56 -18.70
N SER A 234 -15.05 14.83 -18.66
CA SER A 234 -15.41 15.87 -19.62
C SER A 234 -14.22 16.19 -20.51
N PRO A 235 -13.80 15.27 -21.42
CA PRO A 235 -12.77 15.59 -22.41
C PRO A 235 -13.26 16.81 -23.19
N THR A 236 -12.52 17.90 -23.10
CA THR A 236 -12.85 19.21 -23.64
C THR A 236 -13.43 19.09 -25.06
N SER A 237 -14.72 19.41 -25.23
CA SER A 237 -15.37 19.58 -26.54
C SER A 237 -14.81 20.76 -27.31
#